data_AF-A0A2I0IVD8-F1
#
_entry.id   AF-A0A2I0IVD8-F1
#
_cell.length_a   1.000
_cell.length_b   1.000
_cell.length_c   1.000
_cell.angle_alpha   90.00
_cell.angle_beta   90.00
_cell.angle_gamma   90.00
#
_symmetry.space_group_name_H-M   'P 1'
#
loop_
_entity.id
_entity.type
_entity.pdbx_description
1 polymer ?
#
loop_
_entity_poly.entity_id
_entity_poly.type
_entity_poly.pdbx_seq_one_letter_code
_entity_poly.pdbx_strand_id
1 'polypeptide(L)'
;MLLWREIRAANTAAVVLLLLSVGGLGQGRDSSVEAKPRRILLDTDVDTDDFFALLYLLKLNRSEFELEAVTINTNAWTTAGHAVNQIYDILFMMGRDDVAVGVGGDGGIMEDGTILPNVGGYLPIIEQGMTTAGYCRYRQAIPVGLGGRLDIDSNYGLRKSFLPQGKRRYSPLRQPTTQQVMIEKVSAGPITVIVTGAHTNFAIFLMSHPHLKKNIEHIYVMGGGVRSKNPTGCCPANASSSCKPQQCGDRGNVHTDYTSNPYAEFNIFGDPFAAYQVIHSGIPVTLVPLDATNTIPITKQFFDTFEQSQSTYEAQYCFKSLKITRDTWFDDQFYTENAR
;
A
#
# COMPACT_ATOMS: atom_id res chain seq x y z
N MET A 1 18.41 -28.16 10.76
CA MET A 1 17.53 -27.56 11.78
C MET A 1 18.14 -26.27 12.35
N LEU A 2 18.63 -25.37 11.48
CA LEU A 2 19.20 -24.06 11.88
C LEU A 2 19.37 -23.10 10.67
N LEU A 3 18.49 -23.21 9.66
CA LEU A 3 18.53 -22.38 8.44
C LEU A 3 17.13 -21.91 8.03
N TRP A 4 16.29 -21.57 9.02
CA TRP A 4 14.86 -21.28 8.86
C TRP A 4 14.43 -20.01 9.63
N ARG A 5 15.35 -19.07 9.89
CA ARG A 5 15.06 -17.87 10.70
C ARG A 5 15.38 -16.52 10.07
N GLU A 6 16.01 -16.49 8.91
CA GLU A 6 16.36 -15.24 8.25
C GLU A 6 16.10 -15.38 6.76
N ILE A 7 15.01 -14.75 6.31
CA ILE A 7 14.79 -14.11 5.00
C ILE A 7 13.37 -13.53 5.15
N ARG A 8 13.29 -12.34 5.76
CA ARG A 8 12.07 -11.52 5.77
C ARG A 8 12.23 -10.59 4.58
N ALA A 9 11.37 -10.71 3.57
CA ALA A 9 11.45 -9.82 2.43
C ALA A 9 11.15 -8.40 2.88
N ALA A 10 12.01 -7.50 2.45
CA ALA A 10 12.11 -6.16 2.95
C ALA A 10 11.18 -5.23 2.16
N ASN A 11 10.44 -4.41 2.91
CA ASN A 11 9.76 -3.15 2.53
C ASN A 11 8.24 -3.12 2.69
N THR A 12 7.58 -4.27 2.70
CA THR A 12 6.19 -4.39 3.21
C THR A 12 6.05 -5.26 4.45
N ALA A 13 7.10 -6.00 4.82
CA ALA A 13 7.15 -6.74 6.08
C ALA A 13 7.22 -5.84 7.33
N ALA A 14 7.57 -4.55 7.23
CA ALA A 14 7.63 -3.67 8.40
C ALA A 14 6.24 -3.41 9.02
N VAL A 15 5.21 -3.23 8.18
CA VAL A 15 3.81 -3.10 8.62
C VAL A 15 3.30 -4.42 9.22
N VAL A 16 3.61 -5.54 8.56
CA VAL A 16 3.17 -6.88 8.98
C VAL A 16 3.91 -7.39 10.23
N LEU A 17 5.19 -7.02 10.42
CA LEU A 17 5.94 -7.31 11.64
C LEU A 17 5.40 -6.56 12.86
N LEU A 18 4.89 -5.35 12.66
CA LEU A 18 4.37 -4.51 13.74
C LEU A 18 3.02 -5.05 14.27
N LEU A 19 2.24 -5.72 13.41
CA LEU A 19 1.07 -6.50 13.85
C LEU A 19 1.43 -7.63 14.83
N LEU A 20 2.67 -8.14 14.80
CA LEU A 20 3.14 -9.22 15.67
C LEU A 20 3.71 -8.71 17.01
N SER A 21 4.10 -7.44 17.15
CA SER A 21 4.77 -6.92 18.37
C SER A 21 3.82 -6.35 19.43
N VAL A 22 2.55 -6.11 19.12
CA VAL A 22 1.53 -5.60 20.09
C VAL A 22 0.85 -6.74 20.87
N GLY A 23 1.27 -7.99 20.66
CA GLY A 23 0.77 -9.16 21.39
C GLY A 23 1.53 -9.44 22.69
N GLY A 24 1.18 -8.76 23.78
CA GLY A 24 1.31 -9.34 25.12
C GLY A 24 1.83 -8.44 26.23
N LEU A 25 0.97 -8.20 27.24
CA LEU A 25 1.23 -8.44 28.67
C LEU A 25 -0.08 -8.22 29.43
N GLY A 26 -0.85 -9.30 29.60
CA GLY A 26 -2.05 -9.32 30.44
C GLY A 26 -2.32 -10.75 30.91
N GLN A 27 -1.78 -11.13 32.07
CA GLN A 27 -2.15 -12.37 32.75
C GLN A 27 -3.51 -12.19 33.43
N GLY A 28 -4.51 -13.01 33.05
CA GLY A 28 -5.81 -13.02 33.71
C GLY A 28 -6.79 -14.07 33.17
N ARG A 29 -6.74 -15.26 33.79
CA ARG A 29 -7.75 -16.36 33.88
C ARG A 29 -8.48 -16.88 32.63
N ASP A 30 -8.43 -18.21 32.58
CA ASP A 30 -9.05 -19.19 31.69
C ASP A 30 -10.55 -18.97 31.39
N SER A 31 -10.81 -18.64 30.13
CA SER A 31 -11.96 -19.09 29.36
C SER A 31 -11.48 -19.21 27.93
N SER A 32 -11.46 -20.41 27.35
CA SER A 32 -11.04 -20.65 25.97
C SER A 32 -12.11 -20.10 25.01
N VAL A 33 -12.18 -18.77 24.92
CA VAL A 33 -12.79 -18.08 23.80
C VAL A 33 -11.77 -18.21 22.67
N GLU A 34 -12.07 -19.02 21.66
CA GLU A 34 -11.29 -19.05 20.43
C GLU A 34 -11.24 -17.60 19.90
N ALA A 35 -10.06 -16.98 19.99
CA ALA A 35 -9.91 -15.58 19.64
C ALA A 35 -10.20 -15.44 18.14
N LYS A 36 -11.21 -14.64 17.80
CA LYS A 36 -11.53 -14.35 16.40
C LYS A 36 -10.30 -13.76 15.71
N PRO A 37 -10.02 -14.11 14.45
CA PRO A 37 -8.88 -13.57 13.73
C PRO A 37 -8.99 -12.05 13.63
N ARG A 38 -7.83 -11.38 13.66
CA ARG A 38 -7.74 -9.93 13.45
C ARG A 38 -8.14 -9.62 12.01
N ARG A 39 -9.22 -8.87 11.85
CA ARG A 39 -9.76 -8.51 10.56
C ARG A 39 -8.91 -7.39 9.95
N ILE A 40 -8.59 -7.50 8.67
CA ILE A 40 -7.74 -6.56 7.95
C ILE A 40 -8.48 -6.06 6.70
N LEU A 41 -8.42 -4.76 6.48
CA LEU A 41 -8.74 -4.10 5.22
C LEU A 41 -7.47 -3.41 4.69
N LEU A 42 -7.12 -3.68 3.44
CA LEU A 42 -6.01 -3.04 2.74
C LEU A 42 -6.54 -1.99 1.76
N ASP A 43 -6.09 -0.74 1.85
CA ASP A 43 -6.31 0.32 0.86
C ASP A 43 -5.00 0.63 0.13
N THR A 44 -4.96 0.45 -1.19
CA THR A 44 -3.73 0.33 -1.99
C THR A 44 -3.90 0.98 -3.35
N ASP A 45 -2.82 1.40 -3.99
CA ASP A 45 -2.77 1.86 -5.38
C ASP A 45 -2.18 0.84 -6.37
N VAL A 46 -1.95 -0.40 -5.90
CA VAL A 46 -1.65 -1.59 -6.72
C VAL A 46 -0.37 -1.44 -7.54
N ASP A 47 0.65 -0.77 -7.01
CA ASP A 47 2.00 -0.80 -7.57
C ASP A 47 2.75 -2.10 -7.18
N THR A 48 4.03 -2.18 -7.54
CA THR A 48 4.85 -3.39 -7.43
C THR A 48 5.05 -3.85 -6.00
N ASP A 49 5.33 -2.91 -5.11
CA ASP A 49 5.47 -3.14 -3.68
C ASP A 49 4.11 -3.43 -3.00
N ASP A 50 3.01 -2.83 -3.46
CA ASP A 50 1.67 -3.09 -2.94
C ASP A 50 1.24 -4.55 -3.07
N PHE A 51 1.39 -5.16 -4.25
CA PHE A 51 0.99 -6.56 -4.37
C PHE A 51 1.98 -7.50 -3.67
N PHE A 52 3.24 -7.11 -3.44
CA PHE A 52 4.10 -7.84 -2.49
C PHE A 52 3.49 -7.78 -1.08
N ALA A 53 3.02 -6.61 -0.63
CA ALA A 53 2.29 -6.47 0.63
C ALA A 53 1.07 -7.38 0.68
N LEU A 54 0.26 -7.38 -0.37
CA LEU A 54 -0.93 -8.21 -0.48
C LEU A 54 -0.58 -9.69 -0.41
N LEU A 55 0.44 -10.16 -1.13
CA LEU A 55 0.87 -11.55 -1.08
C LEU A 55 1.37 -11.95 0.32
N TYR A 56 2.03 -11.04 1.04
CA TYR A 56 2.36 -11.23 2.44
C TYR A 56 1.11 -11.43 3.29
N LEU A 57 0.12 -10.53 3.18
CA LEU A 57 -1.15 -10.63 3.92
C LEU A 57 -1.92 -11.91 3.60
N LEU A 58 -1.93 -12.33 2.33
CA LEU A 58 -2.62 -13.55 1.88
C LEU A 58 -1.93 -14.85 2.35
N LYS A 59 -0.65 -14.79 2.74
CA LYS A 59 0.11 -15.93 3.29
C LYS A 59 0.10 -15.98 4.83
N LEU A 60 -0.48 -14.99 5.51
CA LEU A 60 -0.60 -15.01 6.98
C LEU A 60 -1.51 -16.16 7.45
N ASN A 61 -1.30 -16.59 8.70
CA ASN A 61 -2.14 -17.60 9.34
C ASN A 61 -3.57 -17.07 9.51
N ARG A 62 -4.53 -17.67 8.80
CA ARG A 62 -5.94 -17.24 8.79
C ARG A 62 -6.66 -17.40 10.12
N SER A 63 -6.18 -18.28 10.99
CA SER A 63 -6.69 -18.38 12.36
C SER A 63 -6.31 -17.18 13.22
N GLU A 64 -5.31 -16.39 12.80
CA GLU A 64 -4.83 -15.20 13.52
C GLU A 64 -5.17 -13.89 12.79
N PHE A 65 -5.12 -13.89 11.45
CA PHE A 65 -5.32 -12.72 10.61
C PHE A 65 -6.21 -13.04 9.41
N GLU A 66 -7.29 -12.27 9.23
CA GLU A 66 -8.21 -12.46 8.11
C GLU A 66 -8.26 -11.16 7.28
N LEU A 67 -7.63 -11.19 6.10
CA LEU A 67 -7.82 -10.15 5.09
C LEU A 67 -9.23 -10.30 4.50
N GLU A 68 -10.07 -9.30 4.70
CA GLU A 68 -11.48 -9.33 4.25
C GLU A 68 -11.75 -8.46 3.03
N ALA A 69 -10.94 -7.43 2.82
CA ALA A 69 -11.11 -6.49 1.73
C ALA A 69 -9.80 -5.89 1.23
N VAL A 70 -9.76 -5.63 -0.07
CA VAL A 70 -8.76 -4.80 -0.75
C VAL A 70 -9.50 -3.66 -1.45
N THR A 71 -9.21 -2.42 -1.11
CA THR A 71 -9.77 -1.24 -1.75
C THR A 71 -8.68 -0.53 -2.55
N ILE A 72 -9.06 -0.04 -3.73
CA ILE A 72 -8.10 0.47 -4.72
C ILE A 72 -8.25 1.98 -4.82
N ASN A 73 -7.14 2.69 -4.66
CA ASN A 73 -7.01 4.11 -4.93
C ASN A 73 -6.44 4.29 -6.34
N THR A 74 -7.22 4.91 -7.24
CA THR A 74 -6.89 5.08 -8.67
C THR A 74 -6.32 6.46 -9.00
N ASN A 75 -5.96 7.23 -7.96
CA ASN A 75 -5.37 8.56 -8.02
C ASN A 75 -3.84 8.48 -8.15
N ALA A 76 -3.27 7.28 -8.02
CA ALA A 76 -1.85 7.02 -8.10
C ALA A 76 -1.49 6.22 -9.37
N TRP A 77 -0.57 5.25 -9.28
CA TRP A 77 0.13 4.66 -10.42
C TRP A 77 -0.76 3.88 -11.38
N THR A 78 -1.75 3.17 -10.86
CA THR A 78 -2.54 2.24 -11.66
C THR A 78 -3.92 2.76 -12.03
N THR A 79 -4.39 2.33 -13.21
CA THR A 79 -5.75 2.58 -13.68
C THR A 79 -6.73 1.55 -13.10
N ALA A 80 -7.96 1.98 -12.82
CA ALA A 80 -8.99 1.17 -12.18
C ALA A 80 -9.18 -0.22 -12.82
N GLY A 81 -9.29 -0.26 -14.15
CA GLY A 81 -9.56 -1.51 -14.87
C GLY A 81 -8.40 -2.49 -14.81
N HIS A 82 -7.16 -2.00 -14.89
CA HIS A 82 -5.99 -2.85 -14.72
C HIS A 82 -5.86 -3.33 -13.28
N ALA A 83 -5.87 -2.40 -12.32
CA ALA A 83 -5.70 -2.64 -10.89
C ALA A 83 -6.70 -3.68 -10.35
N VAL A 84 -8.01 -3.48 -10.59
CA VAL A 84 -9.05 -4.41 -10.14
C VAL A 84 -8.83 -5.81 -10.69
N ASN A 85 -8.53 -5.92 -11.99
CA ASN A 85 -8.32 -7.22 -12.58
C ASN A 85 -7.01 -7.88 -12.09
N GLN A 86 -5.95 -7.10 -11.82
CA GLN A 86 -4.71 -7.62 -11.25
C GLN A 86 -4.95 -8.21 -9.86
N ILE A 87 -5.68 -7.48 -9.01
CA ILE A 87 -6.08 -7.96 -7.69
C ILE A 87 -6.94 -9.22 -7.80
N TYR A 88 -7.92 -9.27 -8.71
CA TYR A 88 -8.71 -10.49 -8.93
C TYR A 88 -7.86 -11.69 -9.38
N ASP A 89 -6.92 -11.49 -10.30
CA ASP A 89 -6.07 -12.58 -10.77
C ASP A 89 -5.12 -13.08 -9.67
N ILE A 90 -4.61 -12.18 -8.80
CA ILE A 90 -3.81 -12.54 -7.61
C ILE A 90 -4.67 -13.29 -6.57
N LEU A 91 -5.87 -12.80 -6.28
CA LEU A 91 -6.79 -13.46 -5.35
C LEU A 91 -7.18 -14.85 -5.86
N PHE A 92 -7.43 -14.98 -7.17
CA PHE A 92 -7.71 -16.27 -7.79
C PHE A 92 -6.51 -17.23 -7.68
N MET A 93 -5.30 -16.76 -8.00
CA MET A 93 -4.05 -17.52 -7.81
C MET A 93 -3.90 -18.02 -6.37
N MET A 94 -4.28 -17.20 -5.40
CA MET A 94 -4.17 -17.49 -3.97
C MET A 94 -5.36 -18.27 -3.39
N GLY A 95 -6.38 -18.59 -4.20
CA GLY A 95 -7.60 -19.25 -3.72
C GLY A 95 -8.42 -18.38 -2.75
N ARG A 96 -8.33 -17.06 -2.89
CA ARG A 96 -8.90 -16.05 -1.99
C ARG A 96 -9.96 -15.17 -2.66
N ASP A 97 -10.80 -15.79 -3.49
CA ASP A 97 -11.94 -15.11 -4.12
C ASP A 97 -13.01 -14.63 -3.13
N ASP A 98 -12.92 -15.04 -1.86
CA ASP A 98 -13.72 -14.54 -0.74
C ASP A 98 -13.42 -13.08 -0.35
N VAL A 99 -12.23 -12.57 -0.68
CA VAL A 99 -11.82 -11.19 -0.36
C VAL A 99 -12.59 -10.20 -1.22
N ALA A 100 -13.27 -9.25 -0.57
CA ALA A 100 -13.99 -8.18 -1.25
C ALA A 100 -13.01 -7.23 -1.94
N VAL A 101 -13.36 -6.72 -3.12
CA VAL A 101 -12.54 -5.73 -3.83
C VAL A 101 -13.38 -4.50 -4.12
N GLY A 102 -12.95 -3.36 -3.60
CA GLY A 102 -13.53 -2.06 -3.88
C GLY A 102 -12.59 -1.25 -4.76
N VAL A 103 -13.13 -0.40 -5.62
CA VAL A 103 -12.34 0.61 -6.34
C VAL A 103 -12.85 1.99 -6.01
N GLY A 104 -11.99 3.00 -6.05
CA GLY A 104 -12.39 4.40 -5.99
C GLY A 104 -13.66 4.65 -6.81
N GLY A 105 -14.56 5.50 -6.32
CA GLY A 105 -15.84 5.73 -6.97
C GLY A 105 -15.86 7.02 -7.80
N ASP A 106 -16.65 7.01 -8.87
CA ASP A 106 -16.80 8.10 -9.86
C ASP A 106 -17.63 9.30 -9.37
N GLY A 107 -18.19 9.25 -8.16
CA GLY A 107 -18.88 10.38 -7.55
C GLY A 107 -17.92 11.54 -7.25
N GLY A 108 -18.48 12.72 -6.96
CA GLY A 108 -17.71 13.90 -6.52
C GLY A 108 -18.13 14.44 -5.15
N ILE A 109 -17.32 15.36 -4.65
CA ILE A 109 -17.66 16.23 -3.52
C ILE A 109 -18.27 17.51 -4.11
N MET A 110 -19.44 17.92 -3.62
CA MET A 110 -20.12 19.15 -4.06
C MET A 110 -19.41 20.40 -3.52
N GLU A 111 -19.66 21.56 -4.12
CA GLU A 111 -19.07 22.84 -3.72
C GLU A 111 -19.38 23.23 -2.26
N ASP A 112 -20.53 22.78 -1.73
CA ASP A 112 -20.94 22.97 -0.34
C ASP A 112 -20.30 21.97 0.64
N GLY A 113 -19.43 21.09 0.16
CA GLY A 113 -18.75 20.05 0.93
C GLY A 113 -19.53 18.73 1.06
N THR A 114 -20.70 18.60 0.42
CA THR A 114 -21.46 17.34 0.45
C THR A 114 -20.72 16.23 -0.27
N ILE A 115 -20.36 15.16 0.46
CA ILE A 115 -19.75 13.96 -0.11
C ILE A 115 -20.87 13.05 -0.64
N LEU A 116 -20.91 12.83 -1.95
CA LEU A 116 -21.88 11.93 -2.57
C LEU A 116 -21.56 10.44 -2.29
N PRO A 117 -22.53 9.54 -2.51
CA PRO A 117 -22.24 8.10 -2.55
C PRO A 117 -21.26 7.76 -3.67
N ASN A 118 -20.49 6.70 -3.50
CA ASN A 118 -19.58 6.18 -4.52
C ASN A 118 -18.54 7.21 -4.96
N VAL A 119 -17.98 7.98 -4.02
CA VAL A 119 -16.88 8.95 -4.25
C VAL A 119 -15.59 8.37 -3.72
N GLY A 120 -14.47 8.62 -4.41
CA GLY A 120 -13.13 8.48 -3.85
C GLY A 120 -12.16 7.83 -4.80
N GLY A 121 -10.87 7.91 -4.48
CA GLY A 121 -9.82 7.19 -5.19
C GLY A 121 -9.59 7.60 -6.64
N TYR A 122 -10.52 8.18 -7.40
CA TYR A 122 -10.28 8.65 -8.78
C TYR A 122 -9.68 10.05 -8.85
N LEU A 123 -9.95 10.88 -7.85
CA LEU A 123 -9.46 12.25 -7.70
C LEU A 123 -9.07 12.50 -6.24
N PRO A 124 -8.00 13.27 -5.95
CA PRO A 124 -7.70 13.72 -4.59
C PRO A 124 -8.84 14.57 -4.00
N ILE A 125 -9.10 14.50 -2.70
CA ILE A 125 -10.08 15.38 -2.02
C ILE A 125 -9.69 16.84 -2.21
N ILE A 126 -8.40 17.15 -2.10
CA ILE A 126 -7.88 18.52 -2.27
C ILE A 126 -8.18 19.11 -3.66
N GLU A 127 -8.48 18.27 -4.67
CA GLU A 127 -8.83 18.68 -6.03
C GLU A 127 -10.35 18.64 -6.32
N GLN A 128 -11.16 18.11 -5.41
CA GLN A 128 -12.61 17.94 -5.60
C GLN A 128 -13.47 19.09 -5.05
N GLY A 129 -12.87 20.19 -4.55
CA GLY A 129 -13.58 21.38 -4.05
C GLY A 129 -13.09 22.70 -4.68
N MET A 130 -13.47 23.86 -4.13
CA MET A 130 -12.92 25.17 -4.53
C MET A 130 -11.43 25.29 -4.14
N THR A 131 -10.54 24.85 -5.02
CA THR A 131 -9.10 25.06 -4.87
C THR A 131 -8.70 26.39 -5.52
N THR A 132 -7.82 27.13 -4.85
CA THR A 132 -7.20 28.37 -5.35
C THR A 132 -6.11 28.12 -6.40
N ALA A 133 -5.93 26.89 -6.89
CA ALA A 133 -4.77 26.52 -7.71
C ALA A 133 -4.99 25.34 -8.69
N GLY A 134 -5.85 25.49 -9.70
CA GLY A 134 -5.86 24.67 -10.92
C GLY A 134 -6.21 23.18 -10.78
N TYR A 135 -6.71 22.57 -11.86
CA TYR A 135 -7.18 21.17 -11.88
C TYR A 135 -6.02 20.15 -12.10
N CYS A 136 -6.05 18.99 -11.44
CA CYS A 136 -5.20 17.80 -11.64
C CYS A 136 -3.68 17.90 -11.37
N ARG A 137 -3.20 18.78 -10.49
CA ARG A 137 -1.76 18.94 -10.25
C ARG A 137 -1.09 17.74 -9.57
N TYR A 138 -1.75 17.12 -8.59
CA TYR A 138 -1.10 16.02 -7.84
C TYR A 138 -0.99 14.77 -8.68
N ARG A 139 -2.05 14.48 -9.45
CA ARG A 139 -2.03 13.37 -10.41
C ARG A 139 -1.08 13.62 -11.59
N GLN A 140 -0.73 14.87 -11.90
CA GLN A 140 0.34 15.19 -12.86
C GLN A 140 1.73 14.79 -12.35
N ALA A 141 1.90 14.53 -11.05
CA ALA A 141 3.18 14.10 -10.53
C ALA A 141 3.60 12.69 -11.03
N ILE A 142 2.63 11.96 -11.58
CA ILE A 142 2.81 10.61 -12.12
C ILE A 142 3.30 10.73 -13.56
N PRO A 143 4.50 10.21 -13.89
CA PRO A 143 4.99 10.18 -15.25
C PRO A 143 3.99 9.53 -16.20
N VAL A 144 3.91 10.02 -17.44
CA VAL A 144 3.05 9.42 -18.47
C VAL A 144 3.94 8.71 -19.49
N GLY A 145 3.66 7.43 -19.74
CA GLY A 145 4.36 6.65 -20.75
C GLY A 145 4.03 7.11 -22.18
N LEU A 146 4.75 6.59 -23.18
CA LEU A 146 4.57 6.98 -24.58
C LEU A 146 3.14 6.75 -25.11
N GLY A 147 2.48 5.66 -24.68
CA GLY A 147 1.09 5.33 -24.96
C GLY A 147 0.10 5.80 -23.89
N GLY A 148 0.52 6.68 -22.98
CA GLY A 148 -0.32 7.22 -21.91
C GLY A 148 -0.18 6.49 -20.57
N ARG A 149 -1.21 6.57 -19.73
CA ARG A 149 -1.21 5.98 -18.38
C ARG A 149 -1.32 4.46 -18.34
N LEU A 150 -1.79 3.84 -19.42
CA LEU A 150 -1.84 2.38 -19.49
C LEU A 150 -0.46 1.77 -19.64
N ASP A 151 0.51 2.50 -20.17
CA ASP A 151 1.88 2.01 -20.36
C ASP A 151 2.69 1.97 -19.06
N ILE A 152 2.24 2.69 -18.03
CA ILE A 152 2.85 2.71 -16.70
C ILE A 152 2.10 1.81 -15.71
N ASP A 153 1.02 1.14 -16.14
CA ASP A 153 0.26 0.22 -15.28
C ASP A 153 1.17 -0.93 -14.81
N SER A 154 1.34 -1.02 -13.49
CA SER A 154 2.29 -1.93 -12.86
C SER A 154 2.05 -3.36 -13.30
N ASN A 155 3.06 -3.97 -13.92
CA ASN A 155 3.03 -5.34 -14.43
C ASN A 155 1.91 -5.64 -15.46
N TYR A 156 1.43 -4.67 -16.24
CA TYR A 156 0.37 -4.92 -17.23
C TYR A 156 0.61 -6.13 -18.15
N GLY A 157 1.77 -6.19 -18.80
CA GLY A 157 2.14 -7.31 -19.68
C GLY A 157 2.41 -8.62 -18.91
N LEU A 158 3.06 -8.52 -17.76
CA LEU A 158 3.37 -9.69 -16.92
C LEU A 158 2.11 -10.32 -16.34
N ARG A 159 1.16 -9.52 -15.85
CA ARG A 159 -0.15 -9.98 -15.38
C ARG A 159 -0.84 -10.83 -16.44
N LYS A 160 -0.99 -10.31 -17.67
CA LYS A 160 -1.73 -10.99 -18.74
C LYS A 160 -1.08 -12.31 -19.18
N SER A 161 0.26 -12.37 -19.15
CA SER A 161 1.01 -13.55 -19.59
C SER A 161 1.27 -14.58 -18.48
N PHE A 162 1.31 -14.14 -17.23
CA PHE A 162 1.69 -14.98 -16.10
C PHE A 162 0.49 -15.34 -15.22
N LEU A 163 -0.30 -14.39 -14.75
CA LEU A 163 -1.29 -14.65 -13.70
C LEU A 163 -2.49 -15.46 -14.23
N PRO A 164 -2.99 -16.44 -13.45
CA PRO A 164 -4.16 -17.21 -13.80
C PRO A 164 -5.39 -16.33 -13.64
N GLN A 165 -6.28 -16.39 -14.62
CA GLN A 165 -7.40 -15.47 -14.65
C GLN A 165 -8.70 -16.17 -14.22
N GLY A 166 -9.23 -15.76 -13.08
CA GLY A 166 -10.49 -16.30 -12.52
C GLY A 166 -11.74 -15.84 -13.26
N LYS A 167 -12.92 -16.09 -12.64
CA LYS A 167 -14.21 -15.63 -13.19
C LYS A 167 -14.48 -14.15 -12.93
N ARG A 168 -13.89 -13.59 -11.87
CA ARG A 168 -14.07 -12.19 -11.50
C ARG A 168 -13.33 -11.29 -12.49
N ARG A 169 -14.02 -10.22 -12.90
CA ARG A 169 -13.51 -9.21 -13.84
C ARG A 169 -14.02 -7.84 -13.44
N TYR A 170 -13.21 -6.83 -13.71
CA TYR A 170 -13.64 -5.44 -13.57
C TYR A 170 -14.86 -5.18 -14.46
N SER A 171 -15.90 -4.59 -13.88
CA SER A 171 -17.10 -4.16 -14.58
C SER A 171 -17.39 -2.73 -14.16
N PRO A 172 -17.12 -1.71 -14.99
CA PRO A 172 -17.15 -0.30 -14.57
C PRO A 172 -18.40 0.11 -13.79
N LEU A 173 -19.60 -0.28 -14.27
CA LEU A 173 -20.87 0.11 -13.64
C LEU A 173 -21.35 -0.85 -12.54
N ARG A 174 -20.64 -1.95 -12.29
CA ARG A 174 -21.04 -2.98 -11.30
C ARG A 174 -19.96 -3.26 -10.26
N GLN A 175 -18.77 -2.72 -10.43
CA GLN A 175 -17.67 -2.89 -9.50
C GLN A 175 -18.05 -2.20 -8.19
N PRO A 176 -18.02 -2.91 -7.04
CA PRO A 176 -18.21 -2.28 -5.74
C PRO A 176 -17.25 -1.11 -5.54
N THR A 177 -17.76 -0.01 -5.01
CA THR A 177 -16.91 1.13 -4.69
C THR A 177 -16.19 0.93 -3.37
N THR A 178 -15.07 1.64 -3.18
CA THR A 178 -14.34 1.63 -1.92
C THR A 178 -15.24 2.04 -0.76
N GLN A 179 -16.10 3.05 -0.94
CA GLN A 179 -17.09 3.41 0.09
C GLN A 179 -17.97 2.23 0.47
N GLN A 180 -18.58 1.55 -0.52
CA GLN A 180 -19.47 0.41 -0.26
C GLN A 180 -18.75 -0.70 0.52
N VAL A 181 -17.55 -1.07 0.07
CA VAL A 181 -16.75 -2.13 0.72
C VAL A 181 -16.31 -1.73 2.13
N MET A 182 -15.81 -0.50 2.33
CA MET A 182 -15.42 -0.02 3.66
C MET A 182 -16.61 0.05 4.61
N ILE A 183 -17.76 0.57 4.16
CA ILE A 183 -18.98 0.62 4.99
C ILE A 183 -19.39 -0.79 5.41
N GLU A 184 -19.46 -1.73 4.48
CA GLU A 184 -19.84 -3.13 4.75
C GLU A 184 -18.89 -3.76 5.78
N LYS A 185 -17.57 -3.72 5.52
CA LYS A 185 -16.58 -4.42 6.36
C LYS A 185 -16.41 -3.76 7.72
N VAL A 186 -16.37 -2.43 7.79
CA VAL A 186 -16.21 -1.71 9.06
C VAL A 186 -17.48 -1.82 9.90
N SER A 187 -18.67 -1.84 9.30
CA SER A 187 -19.93 -2.01 10.07
C SER A 187 -20.06 -3.38 10.73
N ALA A 188 -19.40 -4.41 10.18
CA ALA A 188 -19.46 -5.78 10.71
C ALA A 188 -18.66 -5.97 12.02
N GLY A 189 -17.84 -4.99 12.44
CA GLY A 189 -17.13 -5.03 13.72
C GLY A 189 -15.73 -4.43 13.65
N PRO A 190 -14.94 -4.58 14.74
CA PRO A 190 -13.56 -4.11 14.81
C PRO A 190 -12.71 -4.60 13.63
N ILE A 191 -11.89 -3.71 13.07
CA ILE A 191 -11.02 -3.99 11.93
C ILE A 191 -9.77 -3.12 11.96
N THR A 192 -8.64 -3.68 11.54
CA THR A 192 -7.40 -2.95 11.29
C THR A 192 -7.35 -2.53 9.83
N VAL A 193 -6.97 -1.27 9.59
CA VAL A 193 -6.84 -0.73 8.23
C VAL A 193 -5.36 -0.53 7.91
N ILE A 194 -4.93 -1.01 6.75
CA ILE A 194 -3.59 -0.78 6.21
C ILE A 194 -3.77 0.10 4.96
N VAL A 195 -3.10 1.25 4.93
CA VAL A 195 -3.13 2.20 3.81
C VAL A 195 -1.73 2.25 3.20
N THR A 196 -1.60 1.76 1.97
CA THR A 196 -0.33 1.77 1.21
C THR A 196 -0.37 2.66 -0.03
N GLY A 197 -1.52 3.22 -0.38
CA GLY A 197 -1.65 4.26 -1.41
C GLY A 197 -1.98 5.64 -0.83
N ALA A 198 -2.41 6.56 -1.70
CA ALA A 198 -2.95 7.85 -1.26
C ALA A 198 -4.16 7.66 -0.34
N HIS A 199 -4.36 8.58 0.61
CA HIS A 199 -5.31 8.38 1.71
C HIS A 199 -6.78 8.72 1.35
N THR A 200 -7.02 9.14 0.11
CA THR A 200 -8.28 9.69 -0.40
C THR A 200 -9.50 8.83 -0.05
N ASN A 201 -9.43 7.54 -0.36
CA ASN A 201 -10.50 6.58 -0.10
C ASN A 201 -10.90 6.55 1.37
N PHE A 202 -9.91 6.35 2.24
CA PHE A 202 -10.14 6.20 3.67
C PHE A 202 -10.55 7.52 4.33
N ALA A 203 -9.97 8.64 3.91
CA ALA A 203 -10.40 9.97 4.38
C ALA A 203 -11.87 10.25 4.04
N ILE A 204 -12.31 9.97 2.81
CA ILE A 204 -13.72 10.09 2.41
C ILE A 204 -14.62 9.21 3.28
N PHE A 205 -14.21 7.97 3.54
CA PHE A 205 -14.94 7.09 4.45
C PHE A 205 -15.06 7.70 5.86
N LEU A 206 -13.96 8.20 6.43
CA LEU A 206 -13.96 8.83 7.76
C LEU A 206 -14.81 10.11 7.84
N MET A 207 -14.85 10.89 6.77
CA MET A 207 -15.62 12.13 6.68
C MET A 207 -17.12 11.87 6.49
N SER A 208 -17.48 10.88 5.66
CA SER A 208 -18.88 10.53 5.37
C SER A 208 -19.53 9.61 6.42
N HIS A 209 -18.74 8.78 7.11
CA HIS A 209 -19.21 7.81 8.09
C HIS A 209 -18.48 7.92 9.44
N PRO A 210 -18.48 9.10 10.08
CA PRO A 210 -17.69 9.33 11.31
C PRO A 210 -18.10 8.43 12.49
N HIS A 211 -19.35 7.96 12.50
CA HIS A 211 -19.86 7.04 13.53
C HIS A 211 -19.24 5.63 13.46
N LEU A 212 -18.66 5.24 12.31
CA LEU A 212 -17.98 3.96 12.12
C LEU A 212 -16.50 4.00 12.55
N LYS A 213 -15.94 5.18 12.83
CA LYS A 213 -14.54 5.32 13.30
C LYS A 213 -14.22 4.45 14.51
N LYS A 214 -15.20 4.26 15.41
CA LYS A 214 -15.07 3.43 16.62
C LYS A 214 -14.78 1.95 16.35
N ASN A 215 -15.04 1.48 15.13
CA ASN A 215 -14.76 0.11 14.70
C ASN A 215 -13.37 -0.03 14.07
N ILE A 216 -12.61 1.06 13.91
CA ILE A 216 -11.23 0.99 13.42
C ILE A 216 -10.31 0.83 14.63
N GLU A 217 -9.68 -0.33 14.76
CA GLU A 217 -8.79 -0.62 15.89
C GLU A 217 -7.47 0.12 15.77
N HIS A 218 -6.91 0.12 14.56
CA HIS A 218 -5.60 0.69 14.26
C HIS A 218 -5.51 0.99 12.77
N ILE A 219 -4.74 2.03 12.41
CA ILE A 219 -4.39 2.36 11.03
C ILE A 219 -2.89 2.23 10.86
N TYR A 220 -2.44 1.42 9.91
CA TYR A 220 -1.05 1.37 9.49
C TYR A 220 -0.92 2.11 8.17
N VAL A 221 -0.02 3.08 8.11
CA VAL A 221 0.20 3.92 6.93
C VAL A 221 1.60 3.69 6.41
N MET A 222 1.73 3.28 5.14
CA MET A 222 2.97 3.50 4.40
C MET A 222 2.91 4.91 3.82
N GLY A 223 3.87 5.75 4.20
CA GLY A 223 4.00 7.08 3.64
C GLY A 223 4.67 8.08 4.56
N GLY A 224 4.99 9.24 4.01
CA GLY A 224 5.66 10.34 4.70
C GLY A 224 7.17 10.17 4.90
N GLY A 225 7.80 11.26 5.37
CA GLY A 225 9.17 11.30 5.88
C GLY A 225 9.17 12.16 7.15
N VAL A 226 9.46 11.56 8.31
CA VAL A 226 9.30 12.19 9.64
C VAL A 226 10.55 12.98 10.04
N ARG A 227 11.68 12.76 9.36
CA ARG A 227 13.00 13.33 9.63
C ARG A 227 13.52 12.93 10.99
N SER A 228 14.51 12.04 11.02
CA SER A 228 15.25 11.77 12.26
C SER A 228 16.20 12.94 12.57
N LYS A 229 16.08 13.56 13.76
CA LYS A 229 17.03 14.58 14.27
C LYS A 229 18.49 14.10 14.32
N ASN A 230 18.69 12.79 14.26
CA ASN A 230 19.98 12.14 14.16
C ASN A 230 19.83 11.12 13.02
N PRO A 231 20.12 11.47 11.76
CA PRO A 231 20.10 10.49 10.70
C PRO A 231 21.24 9.53 11.00
N THR A 232 20.95 8.43 11.71
CA THR A 232 21.72 7.22 11.48
C THR A 232 21.59 7.03 9.99
N GLY A 233 22.69 7.17 9.25
CA GLY A 233 22.65 6.76 7.86
C GLY A 233 22.08 5.35 7.78
N CYS A 234 21.63 4.89 6.61
CA CYS A 234 20.93 3.60 6.51
C CYS A 234 21.74 2.36 6.92
N CYS A 235 22.94 2.58 7.44
CA CYS A 235 23.74 1.63 8.18
C CYS A 235 23.50 1.80 9.70
N PRO A 236 22.88 0.82 10.38
CA PRO A 236 22.90 0.78 11.83
C PRO A 236 24.35 0.77 12.37
N ALA A 237 24.55 1.14 13.64
CA ALA A 237 25.89 1.27 14.24
C ALA A 237 26.76 0.00 14.13
N ASN A 238 26.14 -1.18 13.95
CA ASN A 238 26.81 -2.48 13.80
C ASN A 238 26.77 -3.04 12.36
N ALA A 239 26.56 -2.20 11.35
CA ALA A 239 26.47 -2.66 9.96
C ALA A 239 27.80 -3.20 9.43
N SER A 240 27.71 -4.16 8.50
CA SER A 240 28.87 -4.67 7.73
C SER A 240 29.64 -3.53 7.05
N SER A 241 30.94 -3.71 6.84
CA SER A 241 31.82 -2.77 6.12
C SER A 241 31.39 -2.51 4.66
N SER A 242 30.47 -3.32 4.13
CA SER A 242 29.83 -3.10 2.82
C SER A 242 28.75 -2.02 2.84
N CYS A 243 28.25 -1.62 4.01
CA CYS A 243 27.23 -0.59 4.16
C CYS A 243 27.90 0.79 4.24
N LYS A 244 27.62 1.66 3.26
CA LYS A 244 28.10 3.04 3.24
C LYS A 244 27.03 3.97 3.83
N PRO A 245 27.30 4.72 4.93
CA PRO A 245 26.33 5.64 5.49
C PRO A 245 25.93 6.74 4.49
N GLN A 246 24.62 6.89 4.26
CA GLN A 246 24.02 7.96 3.44
C GLN A 246 22.84 8.61 4.17
N GLN A 247 22.44 9.80 3.74
CA GLN A 247 21.32 10.53 4.34
C GLN A 247 20.01 9.77 4.09
N CYS A 248 19.28 9.45 5.16
CA CYS A 248 18.04 8.69 5.11
C CYS A 248 16.93 9.48 5.79
N GLY A 249 15.74 9.56 5.16
CA GLY A 249 14.57 10.22 5.75
C GLY A 249 14.50 11.75 5.59
N ASP A 250 15.52 12.39 5.02
CA ASP A 250 15.50 13.84 4.78
C ASP A 250 15.05 14.25 3.37
N ARG A 251 14.94 13.31 2.42
CA ARG A 251 14.45 13.54 1.06
C ARG A 251 13.19 12.74 0.81
N GLY A 252 12.25 13.37 0.10
CA GLY A 252 11.06 12.75 -0.45
C GLY A 252 11.35 11.92 -1.70
N ASN A 253 10.32 11.36 -2.31
CA ASN A 253 10.39 10.48 -3.50
C ASN A 253 9.40 10.87 -4.61
N VAL A 254 8.99 12.14 -4.69
CA VAL A 254 8.12 12.64 -5.77
C VAL A 254 8.92 12.77 -7.08
N HIS A 255 8.57 12.02 -8.12
CA HIS A 255 9.42 11.89 -9.32
C HIS A 255 9.47 13.12 -10.24
N THR A 256 8.35 13.80 -10.50
CA THR A 256 8.27 14.85 -11.53
C THR A 256 8.27 16.28 -10.98
N ASP A 257 8.13 16.44 -9.66
CA ASP A 257 8.08 17.74 -8.97
C ASP A 257 9.08 17.83 -7.81
N TYR A 258 10.15 17.03 -7.86
CA TYR A 258 11.17 16.95 -6.82
C TYR A 258 11.89 18.28 -6.55
N THR A 259 11.93 19.19 -7.53
CA THR A 259 12.60 20.49 -7.38
C THR A 259 11.79 21.48 -6.55
N SER A 260 10.46 21.42 -6.63
CA SER A 260 9.57 22.29 -5.86
C SER A 260 9.12 21.63 -4.54
N ASN A 261 9.13 20.30 -4.49
CA ASN A 261 8.80 19.53 -3.29
C ASN A 261 9.82 18.41 -2.99
N PRO A 262 11.04 18.75 -2.55
CA PRO A 262 12.11 17.78 -2.32
C PRO A 262 11.91 16.89 -1.07
N TYR A 263 10.85 17.13 -0.30
CA TYR A 263 10.64 16.50 1.01
C TYR A 263 9.39 15.63 1.08
N ALA A 264 8.48 15.75 0.12
CA ALA A 264 7.24 14.99 0.17
C ALA A 264 7.45 13.54 -0.25
N GLU A 265 6.80 12.65 0.49
CA GLU A 265 6.63 11.27 0.07
C GLU A 265 5.36 11.17 -0.81
N PHE A 266 5.39 10.30 -1.81
CA PHE A 266 4.42 10.22 -2.89
C PHE A 266 2.97 9.97 -2.43
N ASN A 267 2.72 9.04 -1.52
CA ASN A 267 1.38 8.74 -1.01
C ASN A 267 0.76 9.91 -0.22
N ILE A 268 1.58 10.60 0.58
CA ILE A 268 1.14 11.83 1.27
C ILE A 268 0.96 12.98 0.27
N PHE A 269 1.85 13.09 -0.72
CA PHE A 269 1.77 14.11 -1.77
C PHE A 269 0.52 13.94 -2.63
N GLY A 270 0.11 12.70 -2.95
CA GLY A 270 -1.03 12.44 -3.82
C GLY A 270 -2.37 13.02 -3.31
N ASP A 271 -2.52 13.19 -1.99
CA ASP A 271 -3.65 13.86 -1.38
C ASP A 271 -3.34 14.32 0.07
N PRO A 272 -2.64 15.45 0.25
CA PRO A 272 -2.19 15.90 1.57
C PRO A 272 -3.35 16.23 2.51
N PHE A 273 -4.50 16.64 1.97
CA PHE A 273 -5.70 16.87 2.78
C PHE A 273 -6.27 15.56 3.30
N ALA A 274 -6.38 14.52 2.46
CA ALA A 274 -6.79 13.21 2.93
C ALA A 274 -5.82 12.62 3.97
N ALA A 275 -4.51 12.74 3.74
CA ALA A 275 -3.51 12.31 4.71
C ALA A 275 -3.69 13.04 6.06
N TYR A 276 -3.93 14.35 6.03
CA TYR A 276 -4.26 15.14 7.22
C TYR A 276 -5.50 14.58 7.94
N GLN A 277 -6.59 14.30 7.22
CA GLN A 277 -7.83 13.75 7.80
C GLN A 277 -7.63 12.38 8.47
N VAL A 278 -6.82 11.50 7.87
CA VAL A 278 -6.55 10.17 8.42
C VAL A 278 -5.64 10.24 9.65
N ILE A 279 -4.53 10.98 9.56
CA ILE A 279 -3.57 11.11 10.66
C ILE A 279 -4.21 11.79 11.88
N HIS A 280 -5.08 12.78 11.65
CA HIS A 280 -5.78 13.52 12.72
C HIS A 280 -7.16 12.92 13.06
N SER A 281 -7.43 11.68 12.64
CA SER A 281 -8.74 11.04 12.83
C SER A 281 -9.09 10.74 14.30
N GLY A 282 -8.10 10.74 15.19
CA GLY A 282 -8.21 10.30 16.59
C GLY A 282 -8.10 8.78 16.79
N ILE A 283 -7.97 8.02 15.69
CA ILE A 283 -7.71 6.57 15.71
C ILE A 283 -6.20 6.35 15.90
N PRO A 284 -5.76 5.29 16.61
CA PRO A 284 -4.33 4.94 16.68
C PRO A 284 -3.73 4.73 15.28
N VAL A 285 -2.68 5.49 14.97
CA VAL A 285 -1.96 5.42 13.69
C VAL A 285 -0.51 4.99 13.93
N THR A 286 -0.05 4.00 13.18
CA THR A 286 1.38 3.71 13.01
C THR A 286 1.80 4.15 11.62
N LEU A 287 2.74 5.09 11.57
CA LEU A 287 3.37 5.51 10.32
C LEU A 287 4.59 4.62 10.04
N VAL A 288 4.71 4.16 8.80
CA VAL A 288 5.88 3.48 8.23
C VAL A 288 6.45 4.39 7.13
N PRO A 289 7.26 5.39 7.50
CA PRO A 289 7.75 6.42 6.60
C PRO A 289 9.00 5.98 5.83
N LEU A 290 9.46 6.83 4.90
CA LEU A 290 10.74 6.69 4.21
C LEU A 290 11.92 6.50 5.16
N ASP A 291 11.91 7.11 6.35
CA ASP A 291 12.94 6.90 7.38
C ASP A 291 13.07 5.43 7.79
N ALA A 292 11.98 4.66 7.73
CA ALA A 292 11.96 3.24 8.05
C ALA A 292 12.17 2.38 6.79
N THR A 293 11.45 2.65 5.70
CA THR A 293 11.51 1.81 4.49
C THR A 293 12.86 1.88 3.80
N ASN A 294 13.54 3.04 3.83
CA ASN A 294 14.89 3.18 3.28
C ASN A 294 15.97 2.43 4.08
N THR A 295 15.66 1.89 5.26
CA THR A 295 16.65 1.09 6.02
C THR A 295 16.77 -0.35 5.54
N ILE A 296 15.92 -0.78 4.60
CA ILE A 296 15.85 -2.19 4.18
C ILE A 296 15.93 -2.33 2.64
N PRO A 297 17.05 -1.93 2.02
CA PRO A 297 17.20 -2.00 0.57
C PRO A 297 17.24 -3.44 0.04
N ILE A 298 16.86 -3.61 -1.22
CA ILE A 298 16.97 -4.89 -1.93
C ILE A 298 18.42 -5.12 -2.31
N THR A 299 19.11 -5.97 -1.56
CA THR A 299 20.53 -6.26 -1.82
C THR A 299 20.70 -7.16 -3.05
N LYS A 300 21.86 -7.06 -3.72
CA LYS A 300 22.24 -7.98 -4.80
C LYS A 300 22.19 -9.44 -4.35
N GLN A 301 22.66 -9.73 -3.14
CA GLN A 301 22.63 -11.07 -2.57
C GLN A 301 21.19 -11.59 -2.44
N PHE A 302 20.26 -10.77 -1.95
CA PHE A 302 18.86 -11.15 -1.87
C PHE A 302 18.29 -11.41 -3.26
N PHE A 303 18.53 -10.51 -4.23
CA PHE A 303 18.04 -10.67 -5.59
C PHE A 303 18.56 -11.96 -6.25
N ASP A 304 19.87 -12.23 -6.18
CA ASP A 304 20.49 -13.44 -6.74
C ASP A 304 19.96 -14.71 -6.04
N THR A 305 19.75 -14.65 -4.72
CA THR A 305 19.17 -15.77 -3.96
C THR A 305 17.72 -16.01 -4.37
N PHE A 306 16.94 -14.94 -4.54
CA PHE A 306 15.57 -15.04 -4.98
C PHE A 306 15.48 -15.57 -6.42
N GLU A 307 16.41 -15.18 -7.30
CA GLU A 307 16.51 -15.72 -8.65
C GLU A 307 16.67 -17.25 -8.63
N GLN A 308 17.48 -17.77 -7.71
CA GLN A 308 17.75 -19.20 -7.56
C GLN A 308 16.64 -19.97 -6.81
N SER A 309 15.75 -19.28 -6.09
CA SER A 309 14.77 -19.90 -5.19
C SER A 309 13.33 -19.41 -5.45
N GLN A 310 12.70 -19.97 -6.48
CA GLN A 310 11.33 -19.64 -6.91
C GLN A 310 10.47 -20.91 -6.99
N SER A 311 10.42 -21.69 -5.91
CA SER A 311 9.77 -23.00 -5.91
C SER A 311 8.25 -22.95 -5.99
N THR A 312 7.64 -21.79 -5.73
CA THR A 312 6.19 -21.60 -5.84
C THR A 312 5.84 -20.68 -6.98
N TYR A 313 4.61 -20.80 -7.47
CA TYR A 313 4.11 -20.03 -8.59
C TYR A 313 4.02 -18.53 -8.27
N GLU A 314 3.67 -18.18 -7.03
CA GLU A 314 3.63 -16.80 -6.55
C GLU A 314 5.04 -16.22 -6.39
N ALA A 315 6.01 -17.02 -5.95
CA ALA A 315 7.41 -16.61 -5.88
C ALA A 315 7.98 -16.27 -7.26
N GLN A 316 7.61 -17.04 -8.29
CA GLN A 316 7.98 -16.75 -9.68
C GLN A 316 7.36 -15.46 -10.21
N TYR A 317 6.09 -15.20 -9.89
CA TYR A 317 5.45 -13.93 -10.21
C TYR A 317 6.19 -12.77 -9.54
N CYS A 318 6.43 -12.89 -8.23
CA CYS A 318 7.13 -11.86 -7.46
C CYS A 318 8.52 -11.56 -8.02
N PHE A 319 9.30 -12.59 -8.33
CA PHE A 319 10.63 -12.40 -8.88
C PHE A 319 10.60 -11.76 -10.26
N LYS A 320 9.67 -12.17 -11.14
CA LYS A 320 9.53 -11.54 -12.47
C LYS A 320 9.14 -10.07 -12.37
N SER A 321 8.23 -9.72 -11.46
CA SER A 321 7.89 -8.33 -11.16
C SER A 321 9.10 -7.55 -10.65
N LEU A 322 9.82 -8.08 -9.66
CA LEU A 322 11.01 -7.45 -9.10
C LEU A 322 12.12 -7.27 -10.16
N LYS A 323 12.26 -8.25 -11.06
CA LYS A 323 13.21 -8.20 -12.17
C LYS A 323 12.86 -7.11 -13.18
N ILE A 324 11.58 -6.91 -13.49
CA ILE A 324 11.14 -5.78 -14.33
C ILE A 324 11.57 -4.47 -13.68
N THR A 325 11.26 -4.25 -12.40
CA THR A 325 11.66 -3.05 -11.66
C THR A 325 13.17 -2.85 -11.69
N ARG A 326 13.96 -3.92 -11.51
CA ARG A 326 15.42 -3.88 -11.58
C ARG A 326 15.94 -3.50 -12.97
N ASP A 327 15.38 -4.11 -14.01
CA ASP A 327 15.83 -3.93 -15.39
C ASP A 327 15.41 -2.56 -15.96
N THR A 328 14.37 -1.94 -15.40
CA THR A 328 13.90 -0.60 -15.78
C THR A 328 14.34 0.50 -14.80
N TRP A 329 15.21 0.17 -13.84
CA TRP A 329 15.70 1.16 -12.89
C TRP A 329 16.55 2.22 -13.61
N PHE A 330 16.42 3.47 -13.19
CA PHE A 330 16.96 4.62 -13.93
C PHE A 330 18.50 4.75 -13.88
N ASP A 331 19.18 3.91 -13.08
CA ASP A 331 20.64 3.84 -12.96
C ASP A 331 21.13 2.46 -12.47
N ASP A 332 22.45 2.31 -12.35
CA ASP A 332 23.10 1.09 -11.83
C ASP A 332 22.95 0.93 -10.30
N GLN A 333 22.11 1.74 -9.64
CA GLN A 333 22.00 1.78 -8.19
C GLN A 333 20.86 0.94 -7.61
N PHE A 334 20.16 0.12 -8.40
CA PHE A 334 19.06 -0.72 -7.88
C PHE A 334 19.41 -1.50 -6.58
N TYR A 335 20.68 -1.93 -6.43
CA TYR A 335 21.15 -2.68 -5.25
C TYR A 335 21.79 -1.82 -4.15
N THR A 336 22.01 -0.53 -4.41
CA THR A 336 22.79 0.38 -3.54
C THR A 336 22.03 1.64 -3.15
N GLU A 337 20.97 1.98 -3.89
CA GLU A 337 20.08 3.08 -3.58
C GLU A 337 18.86 2.61 -2.81
N ASN A 338 18.68 3.29 -1.69
CA ASN A 338 17.37 3.66 -1.20
C ASN A 338 16.73 4.48 -2.31
N ALA A 339 15.61 4.02 -2.86
CA ALA A 339 14.99 4.58 -4.06
C ALA A 339 14.93 6.11 -4.04
N ARG A 340 15.41 6.75 -5.12
CA ARG A 340 15.23 8.18 -5.36
C ARG A 340 13.83 8.52 -5.83
#